data_AF-A0A6A6LQU9-F1
#
_entry.id   AF-A0A6A6LQU9-F1
#
_cell.length_a   1.000
_cell.length_b   1.000
_cell.length_c   1.000
_cell.angle_alpha   90.00
_cell.angle_beta   90.00
_cell.angle_gamma   90.00
#
_symmetry.space_group_name_H-M   'P 1'
#
loop_
_entity.id
_entity.type
_entity.pdbx_description
1 polymer ?
#
loop_
_entity_poly.entity_id
_entity_poly.type
_entity_poly.pdbx_seq_one_letter_code
_entity_poly.pdbx_strand_id
1 'polypeptide(L)'
;MAESTPLLSQFNSPPESKRPSLNEAIEECIADFGFAQFVQAVLVSFAWVFDAQQTFISVFTEVEPSWHCTDQLRNGSCDSVFSNICQLPRDSWAWDRPIHSSIVSEWELQCWSSLIKGLPASSFFMGCLAGGLVLATLADSSLGRKNLLFLSCLLMSFSALITVFASNIWIYSALKFLNGFGRATIGTCALVLSSELVGKRWRGQVGVLGFLCFTLGFLSLPAIAYINRDSSWRTLYLWTSIPTFFYCILVHFLVRESPRWLLVRGRKDEAVSVITSIAATKNNLITKNLSGLEIEQEPLYDDIYSAIKILLKKKLRRLSAVMVIGFGSGFVYYGMPLGLSNLDFNLYLSVTFNALSELPASLVTFFFIDKFNRKCSCWFSTV
;
A
#
# COMPACT_ATOMS: atom_id res chain seq x y z
N MET A 1 62.89 51.83 -12.74
CA MET A 1 63.74 50.64 -12.84
C MET A 1 62.88 49.44 -12.48
N ALA A 2 62.38 48.73 -13.49
CA ALA A 2 61.98 47.31 -13.47
C ALA A 2 61.19 47.02 -14.76
N GLU A 3 61.83 46.29 -15.66
CA GLU A 3 61.32 45.70 -16.89
C GLU A 3 60.48 44.43 -16.61
N SER A 4 59.63 44.10 -17.60
CA SER A 4 59.28 42.77 -18.16
C SER A 4 58.87 41.64 -17.19
N THR A 5 57.75 40.95 -17.38
CA THR A 5 57.60 39.84 -18.36
C THR A 5 56.14 39.33 -18.43
N PRO A 6 55.77 38.50 -19.42
CA PRO A 6 54.47 38.51 -20.08
C PRO A 6 53.56 37.31 -19.77
N LEU A 7 52.34 37.43 -20.27
CA LEU A 7 51.27 36.44 -20.47
C LEU A 7 51.76 34.97 -20.53
N LEU A 8 51.50 34.23 -19.46
CA LEU A 8 51.54 32.77 -19.46
C LEU A 8 50.17 32.23 -19.92
N SER A 9 50.26 31.48 -21.02
CA SER A 9 49.25 30.62 -21.63
C SER A 9 48.39 29.87 -20.62
N GLN A 10 47.08 30.10 -20.64
CA GLN A 10 46.10 29.17 -20.10
C GLN A 10 46.20 27.86 -20.88
N PHE A 11 46.76 26.84 -20.24
CA PHE A 11 46.64 25.45 -20.68
C PHE A 11 45.16 25.11 -20.81
N ASN A 12 44.74 24.76 -22.02
CA ASN A 12 43.50 24.03 -22.28
C ASN A 12 43.56 22.71 -21.50
N SER A 13 42.91 22.65 -20.34
CA SER A 13 42.47 21.38 -19.79
C SER A 13 41.45 20.77 -20.75
N PRO A 14 41.56 19.48 -21.13
CA PRO A 14 40.50 18.83 -21.87
C PRO A 14 39.22 18.88 -21.02
N PRO A 15 38.02 18.97 -21.62
CA PRO A 15 36.78 18.96 -20.85
C PRO A 15 36.76 17.64 -20.06
N GLU A 16 36.69 17.73 -18.74
CA GLU A 16 36.34 16.60 -17.88
C GLU A 16 35.06 15.99 -18.47
N SER A 17 35.18 14.80 -19.07
CA SER A 17 34.02 14.02 -19.42
C SER A 17 33.29 13.78 -18.11
N LYS A 18 32.18 14.49 -17.87
CA LYS A 18 31.28 14.22 -16.74
C LYS A 18 31.01 12.72 -16.75
N ARG A 19 31.61 11.99 -15.80
CA ARG A 19 31.29 10.58 -15.61
C ARG A 19 29.77 10.53 -15.37
N PRO A 20 29.02 9.72 -16.12
CA PRO A 20 27.58 9.66 -15.95
C PRO A 20 27.28 9.32 -14.49
N SER A 21 26.35 10.05 -13.89
CA SER A 21 25.91 9.75 -12.53
C SER A 21 25.36 8.32 -12.49
N LEU A 22 25.43 7.65 -11.33
CA LEU A 22 24.92 6.27 -11.16
C LEU A 22 23.51 6.09 -11.75
N ASN A 23 22.66 7.12 -11.61
CA ASN A 23 21.31 7.12 -12.15
C ASN A 23 21.27 7.18 -13.68
N GLU A 24 22.13 7.97 -14.31
CA GLU A 24 22.19 8.08 -15.78
C GLU A 24 22.71 6.79 -16.42
N ALA A 25 23.72 6.15 -15.82
CA ALA A 25 24.24 4.86 -16.30
C ALA A 25 23.20 3.73 -16.19
N ILE A 26 22.43 3.70 -15.09
CA ILE A 26 21.31 2.76 -14.92
C ILE A 26 20.20 3.08 -15.92
N GLU A 27 19.87 4.35 -16.13
CA GLU A 27 18.80 4.77 -17.06
C GLU A 27 19.14 4.42 -18.53
N GLU A 28 20.39 4.54 -18.95
CA GLU A 28 20.85 4.15 -20.29
C GLU A 28 20.73 2.63 -20.51
N CYS A 29 20.91 1.83 -19.45
CA CYS A 29 20.79 0.36 -19.51
C CYS A 29 19.33 -0.15 -19.50
N ILE A 30 18.41 0.60 -18.89
CA ILE A 30 16.99 0.22 -18.69
C ILE A 30 16.08 0.87 -19.76
N ALA A 31 16.64 1.46 -20.81
CA ALA A 31 15.93 2.33 -21.75
C ALA A 31 14.70 1.67 -22.43
N ASP A 32 14.76 0.38 -22.75
CA ASP A 32 13.66 -0.34 -23.39
C ASP A 32 12.83 -1.18 -22.40
N PHE A 33 11.51 -1.04 -22.49
CA PHE A 33 10.57 -1.78 -21.64
C PHE A 33 10.41 -3.23 -22.13
N GLY A 34 11.09 -4.16 -21.46
CA GLY A 34 11.06 -5.58 -21.79
C GLY A 34 9.88 -6.32 -21.17
N PHE A 35 9.53 -7.48 -21.73
CA PHE A 35 8.48 -8.36 -21.19
C PHE A 35 8.77 -8.80 -19.73
N ALA A 36 10.03 -9.06 -19.39
CA ALA A 36 10.42 -9.42 -18.03
C ALA A 36 10.16 -8.28 -17.02
N GLN A 37 10.38 -7.02 -17.41
CA GLN A 37 10.06 -5.85 -16.57
C GLN A 37 8.56 -5.69 -16.40
N PHE A 38 7.79 -5.91 -17.45
CA PHE A 38 6.33 -5.88 -17.39
C PHE A 38 5.80 -6.93 -16.42
N VAL A 39 6.23 -8.19 -16.56
CA VAL A 39 5.81 -9.28 -15.67
C VAL A 39 6.17 -8.98 -14.22
N GLN A 40 7.39 -8.49 -13.97
CA GLN A 40 7.82 -8.15 -12.62
C GLN A 40 7.04 -6.95 -12.05
N ALA A 41 6.77 -5.91 -12.84
CA ALA A 41 5.95 -4.78 -12.43
C ALA A 41 4.53 -5.21 -12.08
N VAL A 42 3.88 -6.02 -12.93
CA VAL A 42 2.54 -6.58 -12.66
C VAL A 42 2.55 -7.42 -11.39
N LEU A 43 3.54 -8.30 -11.22
CA LEU A 43 3.64 -9.16 -10.05
C LEU A 43 3.78 -8.34 -8.77
N VAL A 44 4.64 -7.31 -8.76
CA VAL A 44 4.85 -6.44 -7.59
C VAL A 44 3.63 -5.55 -7.32
N SER A 45 3.00 -5.00 -8.36
CA SER A 45 1.77 -4.22 -8.25
C SER A 45 0.60 -5.05 -7.71
N PHE A 46 0.57 -6.36 -7.98
CA PHE A 46 -0.46 -7.26 -7.48
C PHE A 46 -0.52 -7.33 -5.95
N ALA A 47 0.55 -6.96 -5.22
CA ALA A 47 0.50 -6.80 -3.77
C ALA A 47 -0.60 -5.83 -3.30
N TRP A 48 -0.91 -4.81 -4.10
CA TRP A 48 -1.93 -3.81 -3.76
C TRP A 48 -3.34 -4.39 -3.77
N VAL A 49 -3.59 -5.50 -4.49
CA VAL A 49 -4.87 -6.23 -4.44
C VAL A 49 -5.15 -6.68 -3.01
N PHE A 50 -4.18 -7.36 -2.40
CA PHE A 50 -4.29 -7.88 -1.04
C PHE A 50 -4.30 -6.76 0.00
N ASP A 51 -3.54 -5.70 -0.25
CA ASP A 51 -3.57 -4.50 0.57
C ASP A 51 -5.00 -3.91 0.63
N ALA A 52 -5.63 -3.70 -0.52
CA ALA A 52 -6.99 -3.18 -0.61
C ALA A 52 -8.00 -4.08 0.11
N GLN A 53 -7.91 -5.40 -0.10
CA GLN A 53 -8.78 -6.36 0.57
C GLN A 53 -8.68 -6.25 2.09
N GLN A 54 -7.46 -6.27 2.66
CA GLN A 54 -7.27 -6.18 4.12
C GLN A 54 -7.63 -4.80 4.69
N THR A 55 -7.51 -3.74 3.89
CA THR A 55 -7.94 -2.39 4.26
C THR A 55 -9.43 -2.34 4.56
N PHE A 56 -10.22 -2.87 3.63
CA PHE A 56 -11.67 -2.66 3.61
C PHE A 56 -12.44 -3.86 4.14
N ILE A 57 -11.78 -4.95 4.53
CA ILE A 57 -12.43 -6.15 5.08
C ILE A 57 -13.34 -5.83 6.26
N SER A 58 -12.95 -4.85 7.10
CA SER A 58 -13.74 -4.40 8.25
C SER A 58 -15.12 -3.87 7.87
N VAL A 59 -15.30 -3.30 6.67
CA VAL A 59 -16.61 -2.83 6.17
C VAL A 59 -17.64 -3.96 6.17
N PHE A 60 -17.21 -5.19 5.89
CA PHE A 60 -18.09 -6.35 5.82
C PHE A 60 -18.13 -7.16 7.12
N THR A 61 -17.03 -7.19 7.89
CA THR A 61 -16.99 -7.99 9.14
C THR A 61 -17.57 -7.26 10.34
N GLU A 62 -17.64 -5.92 10.30
CA GLU A 62 -18.11 -5.06 11.40
C GLU A 62 -19.49 -4.43 11.10
N VAL A 63 -20.20 -4.92 10.07
CA VAL A 63 -21.55 -4.46 9.73
C VAL A 63 -22.55 -4.89 10.80
N GLU A 64 -23.46 -4.00 11.18
CA GLU A 64 -24.62 -4.37 12.00
C GLU A 64 -25.65 -5.08 11.11
N PRO A 65 -25.94 -6.37 11.33
CA PRO A 65 -26.94 -7.06 10.52
C PRO A 65 -28.34 -6.51 10.79
N SER A 66 -29.25 -6.68 9.84
CA SER A 66 -30.65 -6.34 10.05
C SER A 66 -31.29 -7.29 11.08
N TRP A 67 -32.29 -6.81 11.79
CA TRP A 67 -33.00 -7.53 12.84
C TRP A 67 -34.52 -7.35 12.71
N HIS A 68 -35.27 -8.33 13.21
CA HIS A 68 -36.73 -8.31 13.26
C HIS A 68 -37.23 -8.68 14.64
N CYS A 69 -38.46 -8.26 14.97
CA CYS A 69 -39.14 -8.68 16.20
C CYS A 69 -39.65 -10.12 16.03
N THR A 70 -39.43 -10.96 17.04
CA THR A 70 -39.87 -12.38 17.06
C THR A 70 -41.30 -12.54 17.56
N ASP A 71 -41.82 -11.56 18.31
CA ASP A 71 -43.14 -11.63 18.92
C ASP A 71 -44.29 -11.28 17.95
N GLN A 72 -45.07 -12.30 17.58
CA GLN A 72 -46.43 -12.13 17.06
C GLN A 72 -47.50 -12.06 18.18
N LEU A 73 -47.13 -12.12 19.46
CA LEU A 73 -48.07 -12.21 20.57
C LEU A 73 -48.36 -10.85 21.22
N ARG A 74 -49.37 -10.17 20.65
CA ARG A 74 -50.46 -9.52 21.40
C ARG A 74 -50.07 -8.58 22.54
N ASN A 75 -49.26 -7.55 22.27
CA ASN A 75 -49.32 -6.20 22.87
C ASN A 75 -48.11 -5.35 22.44
N GLY A 76 -48.12 -4.78 21.22
CA GLY A 76 -47.44 -3.55 20.77
C GLY A 76 -46.06 -3.12 21.33
N SER A 77 -45.20 -4.01 21.83
CA SER A 77 -43.97 -3.63 22.55
C SER A 77 -42.72 -3.59 21.67
N CYS A 78 -42.67 -4.33 20.58
CA CYS A 78 -41.53 -4.38 19.67
C CYS A 78 -41.98 -3.85 18.31
N ASP A 79 -41.60 -2.61 18.02
CA ASP A 79 -41.71 -2.03 16.69
C ASP A 79 -40.29 -1.78 16.19
N SER A 80 -39.88 -2.50 15.16
CA SER A 80 -38.53 -2.41 14.57
C SER A 80 -38.19 -0.99 14.08
N VAL A 81 -39.18 -0.11 13.94
CA VAL A 81 -39.02 1.27 13.47
C VAL A 81 -38.77 2.28 14.60
N PHE A 82 -39.29 2.01 15.81
CA PHE A 82 -39.26 2.98 16.92
C PHE A 82 -38.51 2.50 18.17
N SER A 83 -38.26 1.20 18.29
CA SER A 83 -37.62 0.62 19.47
C SER A 83 -36.11 0.52 19.29
N ASN A 84 -35.34 1.03 20.25
CA ASN A 84 -33.90 0.79 20.31
C ASN A 84 -33.63 -0.65 20.76
N ILE A 85 -32.88 -1.42 19.97
CA ILE A 85 -32.55 -2.83 20.23
C ILE A 85 -31.95 -3.05 21.64
N CYS A 86 -31.30 -2.03 22.19
CA CYS A 86 -30.66 -2.06 23.51
C CYS A 86 -31.60 -1.90 24.69
N GLN A 87 -32.83 -1.45 24.45
CA GLN A 87 -33.86 -1.30 25.49
C GLN A 87 -34.85 -2.47 25.47
N LEU A 88 -34.77 -3.33 24.45
CA LEU A 88 -35.65 -4.47 24.27
C LEU A 88 -35.14 -5.73 25.01
N PRO A 89 -36.04 -6.57 25.56
CA PRO A 89 -35.68 -7.89 26.07
C PRO A 89 -35.12 -8.79 24.96
N ARG A 90 -34.16 -9.66 25.29
CA ARG A 90 -33.47 -10.53 24.31
C ARG A 90 -34.39 -11.49 23.56
N ASP A 91 -35.52 -11.87 24.17
CA ASP A 91 -36.45 -12.83 23.56
C ASP A 91 -37.41 -12.19 22.55
N SER A 92 -37.43 -10.84 22.49
CA SER A 92 -38.38 -10.08 21.67
C SER A 92 -37.89 -9.77 20.25
N TRP A 93 -36.63 -10.06 19.93
CA TRP A 93 -36.04 -9.80 18.63
C TRP A 93 -35.01 -10.85 18.23
N ALA A 94 -34.75 -10.99 16.93
CA ALA A 94 -33.73 -11.85 16.37
C ALA A 94 -33.03 -11.19 15.17
N TRP A 95 -31.77 -11.55 14.93
CA TRP A 95 -31.05 -11.16 13.72
C TRP A 95 -31.63 -11.87 12.50
N ASP A 96 -31.75 -11.17 11.37
CA ASP A 96 -32.17 -11.76 10.09
C ASP A 96 -31.14 -12.75 9.54
N ARG A 97 -29.88 -12.57 9.93
CA ARG A 97 -28.74 -13.39 9.51
C ARG A 97 -28.22 -14.24 10.66
N PRO A 98 -27.47 -15.32 10.37
CA PRO A 98 -26.80 -16.10 11.40
C PRO A 98 -25.93 -15.22 12.32
N ILE A 99 -25.91 -15.54 13.62
CA ILE A 99 -25.18 -14.78 14.66
C ILE A 99 -23.69 -14.62 14.31
N HIS A 100 -23.09 -15.60 13.64
CA HIS A 100 -21.67 -15.60 13.27
C HIS A 100 -21.34 -14.79 12.00
N SER A 101 -22.34 -14.19 11.35
CA SER A 101 -22.16 -13.45 10.10
C SER A 101 -21.35 -12.15 10.26
N SER A 102 -21.44 -11.52 11.43
CA SER A 102 -20.71 -10.29 11.78
C SER A 102 -20.12 -10.37 13.19
N ILE A 103 -19.06 -9.60 13.40
CA ILE A 103 -18.45 -9.40 14.71
C ILE A 103 -19.43 -8.72 15.67
N VAL A 104 -20.28 -7.83 15.16
CA VAL A 104 -21.27 -7.10 15.95
C VAL A 104 -22.31 -8.07 16.53
N SER A 105 -22.82 -9.00 15.73
CA SER A 105 -23.79 -10.00 16.16
C SER A 105 -23.18 -11.09 17.03
N GLU A 106 -21.94 -11.52 16.76
CA GLU A 106 -21.28 -12.61 17.51
C GLU A 106 -20.88 -12.19 18.93
N TRP A 107 -20.43 -10.95 19.12
CA TRP A 107 -19.99 -10.46 20.44
C TRP A 107 -20.95 -9.44 21.06
N GLU A 108 -22.17 -9.36 20.53
CA GLU A 108 -23.25 -8.48 21.03
C GLU A 108 -22.82 -7.01 21.20
N LEU A 109 -22.12 -6.47 20.20
CA LEU A 109 -21.50 -5.14 20.27
C LEU A 109 -22.47 -3.99 19.96
N GLN A 110 -23.71 -4.28 19.55
CA GLN A 110 -24.66 -3.27 19.09
C GLN A 110 -24.90 -2.16 20.12
N CYS A 111 -24.95 -2.53 21.41
CA CYS A 111 -25.21 -1.63 22.54
C CYS A 111 -23.96 -1.04 23.19
N TRP A 112 -22.78 -1.41 22.70
CA TRP A 112 -21.54 -0.87 23.23
C TRP A 112 -21.30 0.56 22.73
N SER A 113 -20.47 1.31 23.46
CA SER A 113 -20.13 2.68 23.09
C SER A 113 -19.45 2.72 21.71
N SER A 114 -19.62 3.84 21.01
CA SER A 114 -19.00 4.07 19.70
C SER A 114 -17.48 3.94 19.73
N LEU A 115 -16.85 4.27 20.87
CA LEU A 115 -15.41 4.10 21.08
C LEU A 115 -14.95 2.64 20.96
N ILE A 116 -15.76 1.71 21.48
CA ILE A 116 -15.41 0.28 21.49
C ILE A 116 -15.69 -0.33 20.12
N LYS A 117 -16.81 0.07 19.48
CA LYS A 117 -17.09 -0.32 18.08
C LYS A 117 -16.03 0.18 17.11
N GLY A 118 -15.50 1.39 17.31
CA GLY A 118 -14.44 1.98 16.47
C GLY A 118 -13.01 1.56 16.84
N LEU A 119 -12.82 0.77 17.90
CA LEU A 119 -11.49 0.36 18.38
C LEU A 119 -10.71 -0.44 17.31
N PRO A 120 -11.28 -1.45 16.63
CA PRO A 120 -10.51 -2.25 15.68
C PRO A 120 -9.99 -1.45 14.48
N ALA A 121 -10.83 -0.58 13.91
CA ALA A 121 -10.44 0.32 12.82
C ALA A 121 -9.34 1.31 13.27
N SER A 122 -9.49 1.89 14.47
CA SER A 122 -8.49 2.79 15.05
C SER A 122 -7.16 2.08 15.29
N SER A 123 -7.19 0.86 15.84
CA SER A 123 -6.02 0.01 16.04
C SER A 123 -5.32 -0.33 14.73
N PHE A 124 -6.07 -0.61 13.66
CA PHE A 124 -5.49 -0.87 12.34
C PHE A 124 -4.70 0.32 11.78
N PHE A 125 -5.27 1.53 11.80
CA PHE A 125 -4.55 2.73 11.32
C PHE A 125 -3.40 3.15 12.25
N MET A 126 -3.54 2.94 13.56
CA MET A 126 -2.43 3.13 14.51
C MET A 126 -1.28 2.16 14.21
N GLY A 127 -1.60 0.91 13.87
CA GLY A 127 -0.65 -0.08 13.37
C GLY A 127 0.05 0.41 12.11
N CYS A 128 -0.69 0.95 11.14
CA CYS A 128 -0.12 1.51 9.91
C CYS A 128 0.88 2.65 10.19
N LEU A 129 0.58 3.53 11.16
CA LEU A 129 1.48 4.61 11.57
C LEU A 129 2.77 4.07 12.18
N ALA A 130 2.65 3.14 13.14
CA ALA A 130 3.81 2.52 13.80
C ALA A 130 4.67 1.72 12.80
N GLY A 131 4.01 0.91 11.96
CA GLY A 131 4.66 0.14 10.90
C GLY A 131 5.36 1.03 9.88
N GLY A 132 4.75 2.14 9.49
CA GLY A 132 5.35 3.09 8.56
C GLY A 132 6.66 3.70 9.08
N LEU A 133 6.82 3.90 10.39
CA LEU A 133 8.06 4.41 10.98
C LEU A 133 9.11 3.30 11.13
N VAL A 134 8.73 2.13 11.64
CA VAL A 134 9.65 1.03 11.95
C VAL A 134 10.06 0.28 10.69
N LEU A 135 9.11 -0.14 9.86
CA LEU A 135 9.39 -0.92 8.66
C LEU A 135 10.06 -0.08 7.58
N ALA A 136 9.74 1.21 7.44
CA ALA A 136 10.42 2.07 6.44
C ALA A 136 11.91 2.26 6.77
N THR A 137 12.25 2.47 8.05
CA THR A 137 13.66 2.55 8.47
C THR A 137 14.39 1.22 8.28
N LEU A 138 13.70 0.10 8.48
CA LEU A 138 14.23 -1.24 8.23
C LEU A 138 14.45 -1.52 6.72
N ALA A 139 13.59 -0.96 5.85
CA ALA A 139 13.70 -1.03 4.39
C ALA A 139 15.04 -0.49 3.89
N ASP A 140 15.36 0.71 4.36
CA ASP A 140 16.51 1.47 3.87
C ASP A 140 17.82 0.99 4.51
N SER A 141 17.78 0.56 5.77
CA SER A 141 18.97 0.18 6.52
C SER A 141 19.49 -1.22 6.21
N SER A 142 18.62 -2.24 6.08
CA SER A 142 19.08 -3.64 6.16
C SER A 142 18.38 -4.62 5.23
N LEU A 143 17.05 -4.55 5.09
CA LEU A 143 16.31 -5.63 4.41
C LEU A 143 16.27 -5.48 2.89
N GLY A 144 16.30 -4.25 2.35
CA GLY A 144 16.00 -4.02 0.94
C GLY A 144 14.50 -4.03 0.66
N ARG A 145 14.11 -3.76 -0.59
CA ARG A 145 12.71 -3.47 -0.94
C ARG A 145 11.93 -4.76 -1.21
N LYS A 146 12.55 -5.75 -1.87
CA LYS A 146 11.93 -7.06 -2.10
C LYS A 146 11.67 -7.80 -0.78
N ASN A 147 12.69 -7.91 0.07
CA ASN A 147 12.55 -8.67 1.33
C ASN A 147 11.57 -8.00 2.29
N LEU A 148 11.54 -6.66 2.31
CA LEU A 148 10.57 -5.95 3.12
C LEU A 148 9.15 -6.14 2.59
N LEU A 149 8.93 -6.08 1.27
CA LEU A 149 7.62 -6.37 0.68
C LEU A 149 7.14 -7.78 1.06
N PHE A 150 8.02 -8.78 0.95
CA PHE A 150 7.74 -10.15 1.37
C PHE A 150 7.37 -10.24 2.86
N LEU A 151 8.19 -9.67 3.75
CA LEU A 151 7.97 -9.70 5.19
C LEU A 151 6.67 -8.96 5.58
N SER A 152 6.40 -7.83 4.94
CA SER A 152 5.20 -7.00 5.15
C SER A 152 3.93 -7.77 4.76
N CYS A 153 3.91 -8.36 3.56
CA CYS A 153 2.80 -9.19 3.10
C CYS A 153 2.62 -10.44 3.97
N LEU A 154 3.72 -11.08 4.40
CA LEU A 154 3.67 -12.25 5.27
C LEU A 154 3.09 -11.89 6.65
N LEU A 155 3.53 -10.80 7.25
CA LEU A 155 3.03 -10.33 8.54
C LEU A 155 1.54 -9.96 8.48
N MET A 156 1.13 -9.27 7.41
CA MET A 156 -0.26 -8.95 7.15
C MET A 156 -1.11 -10.23 6.97
N SER A 157 -0.66 -11.16 6.14
CA SER A 157 -1.36 -12.43 5.91
C SER A 157 -1.45 -13.29 7.17
N PHE A 158 -0.38 -13.36 7.95
CA PHE A 158 -0.31 -14.19 9.15
C PHE A 158 -1.19 -13.63 10.27
N SER A 159 -1.16 -12.32 10.49
CA SER A 159 -2.06 -11.65 11.45
C SER A 159 -3.54 -11.81 11.05
N ALA A 160 -3.86 -11.73 9.76
CA ALA A 160 -5.22 -11.95 9.26
C ALA A 160 -5.68 -13.42 9.46
N LEU A 161 -4.79 -14.41 9.28
CA LEU A 161 -5.10 -15.81 9.59
C LEU A 161 -5.33 -16.03 11.09
N ILE A 162 -4.52 -15.43 11.96
CA ILE A 162 -4.71 -15.56 13.41
C ILE A 162 -6.01 -14.88 13.86
N THR A 163 -6.47 -13.85 13.14
CA THR A 163 -7.73 -13.14 13.43
C THR A 163 -8.94 -14.07 13.40
N VAL A 164 -8.87 -15.16 12.63
CA VAL A 164 -9.87 -16.24 12.60
C VAL A 164 -10.04 -16.96 13.94
N PHE A 165 -9.09 -16.85 14.86
CA PHE A 165 -9.18 -17.43 16.21
C PHE A 165 -9.51 -16.39 17.30
N ALA A 166 -9.73 -15.13 16.94
CA ALA A 166 -10.07 -14.09 17.91
C ALA A 166 -11.40 -14.42 18.60
N SER A 167 -11.42 -14.45 19.93
CA SER A 167 -12.62 -14.78 20.72
C SER A 167 -13.30 -13.56 21.32
N ASN A 168 -12.67 -12.38 21.23
CA ASN A 168 -13.20 -11.12 21.75
C ASN A 168 -12.65 -9.93 20.96
N ILE A 169 -13.29 -8.77 21.14
CA ILE A 169 -12.94 -7.53 20.45
C ILE A 169 -11.53 -7.03 20.77
N TRP A 170 -11.00 -7.30 21.97
CA TRP A 170 -9.68 -6.84 22.38
C TRP A 170 -8.56 -7.56 21.63
N ILE A 171 -8.65 -8.90 21.55
CA ILE A 171 -7.74 -9.73 20.77
C ILE A 171 -7.87 -9.39 19.28
N TYR A 172 -9.09 -9.23 18.78
CA TYR A 172 -9.34 -8.81 17.40
C TYR A 172 -8.68 -7.46 17.08
N SER A 173 -8.82 -6.47 17.97
CA SER A 173 -8.21 -5.14 17.81
C SER A 173 -6.68 -5.19 17.84
N ALA A 174 -6.09 -6.02 18.71
CA ALA A 174 -4.65 -6.23 18.75
C ALA A 174 -4.12 -6.89 17.46
N LEU A 175 -4.85 -7.86 16.91
CA LEU A 175 -4.49 -8.49 15.64
C LEU A 175 -4.67 -7.54 14.46
N LYS A 176 -5.69 -6.66 14.50
CA LYS A 176 -5.86 -5.56 13.54
C LYS A 176 -4.71 -4.57 13.58
N PHE A 177 -4.20 -4.24 14.76
CA PHE A 177 -2.98 -3.43 14.89
C PHE A 177 -1.79 -4.11 14.21
N LEU A 178 -1.57 -5.41 14.43
CA LEU A 178 -0.48 -6.15 13.80
C LEU A 178 -0.64 -6.24 12.27
N ASN A 179 -1.88 -6.39 11.80
CA ASN A 179 -2.21 -6.40 10.38
C ASN A 179 -1.90 -5.05 9.73
N GLY A 180 -2.34 -3.94 10.35
CA GLY A 180 -2.01 -2.60 9.92
C GLY A 180 -0.51 -2.30 9.94
N PHE A 181 0.20 -2.80 10.95
CA PHE A 181 1.66 -2.68 11.05
C PHE A 181 2.36 -3.33 9.85
N GLY A 182 2.00 -4.57 9.49
CA GLY A 182 2.56 -5.23 8.31
C GLY A 182 2.17 -4.55 6.99
N ARG A 183 0.97 -3.98 6.93
CA ARG A 183 0.43 -3.32 5.74
C ARG A 183 1.16 -2.02 5.35
N ALA A 184 1.70 -1.29 6.33
CA ALA A 184 2.19 0.08 6.17
C ALA A 184 3.17 0.31 5.00
N THR A 185 4.05 -0.65 4.72
CA THR A 185 5.13 -0.52 3.72
C THR A 185 4.86 -1.25 2.40
N ILE A 186 3.74 -1.98 2.28
CA ILE A 186 3.45 -2.76 1.08
C ILE A 186 3.35 -1.84 -0.15
N GLY A 187 2.53 -0.80 -0.08
CA GLY A 187 2.31 0.12 -1.19
C GLY A 187 3.59 0.87 -1.61
N THR A 188 4.34 1.37 -0.63
CA THR A 188 5.58 2.14 -0.88
C THR A 188 6.69 1.25 -1.44
N CYS A 189 6.93 0.06 -0.88
CA CYS A 189 7.92 -0.88 -1.40
C CYS A 189 7.58 -1.36 -2.80
N ALA A 190 6.30 -1.68 -3.07
CA ALA A 190 5.87 -2.10 -4.39
C ALA A 190 6.04 -0.99 -5.44
N LEU A 191 5.70 0.25 -5.11
CA LEU A 191 5.89 1.40 -6.00
C LEU A 191 7.37 1.65 -6.28
N VAL A 192 8.20 1.70 -5.24
CA VAL A 192 9.64 1.95 -5.37
C VAL A 192 10.28 0.85 -6.21
N LEU A 193 10.06 -0.42 -5.86
CA LEU A 193 10.63 -1.57 -6.57
C LEU A 193 10.22 -1.55 -8.04
N SER A 194 8.94 -1.36 -8.34
CA SER A 194 8.47 -1.34 -9.73
C SER A 194 9.01 -0.15 -10.53
N SER A 195 9.17 1.02 -9.90
CA SER A 195 9.70 2.23 -10.56
C SER A 195 11.22 2.22 -10.79
N GLU A 196 11.97 1.49 -9.97
CA GLU A 196 13.43 1.35 -10.07
C GLU A 196 13.84 0.32 -11.13
N LEU A 197 12.94 -0.60 -11.49
CA LEU A 197 13.19 -1.64 -12.50
C LEU A 197 12.84 -1.23 -13.93
N VAL A 198 12.19 -0.06 -14.09
CA VAL A 198 11.68 0.43 -15.37
C VAL A 198 12.29 1.78 -15.74
N GLY A 199 12.38 2.04 -17.04
CA GLY A 199 12.88 3.29 -17.58
C GLY A 199 12.02 4.48 -17.14
N LYS A 200 12.63 5.68 -17.11
CA LYS A 200 12.00 6.93 -16.62
C LYS A 200 10.64 7.23 -17.26
N ARG A 201 10.48 6.89 -18.54
CA ARG A 201 9.22 7.07 -19.30
C ARG A 201 8.06 6.24 -18.74
N TRP A 202 8.33 5.03 -18.26
CA TRP A 202 7.30 4.07 -17.82
C TRP A 202 6.96 4.15 -16.33
N ARG A 203 7.71 4.94 -15.55
CA ARG A 203 7.52 5.09 -14.10
C ARG A 203 6.12 5.59 -13.74
N GLY A 204 5.52 6.45 -14.58
CA GLY A 204 4.16 6.95 -14.37
C GLY A 204 3.13 5.83 -14.48
N GLN A 205 3.16 5.10 -15.60
CA GLN A 205 2.23 4.00 -15.88
C GLN A 205 2.32 2.88 -14.86
N VAL A 206 3.54 2.53 -14.42
CA VAL A 206 3.75 1.49 -13.41
C VAL A 206 3.21 1.91 -12.05
N GLY A 207 3.27 3.20 -11.70
CA GLY A 207 2.59 3.72 -10.52
C GLY A 207 1.07 3.56 -10.62
N VAL A 208 0.48 3.92 -11.76
CA VAL A 208 -0.96 3.78 -12.01
C VAL A 208 -1.40 2.31 -12.04
N LEU A 209 -0.55 1.40 -12.53
CA LEU A 209 -0.80 -0.04 -12.47
C LEU A 209 -1.00 -0.54 -11.03
N GLY A 210 -0.21 -0.03 -10.07
CA GLY A 210 -0.41 -0.32 -8.64
C GLY A 210 -1.80 0.12 -8.15
N PHE A 211 -2.24 1.33 -8.50
CA PHE A 211 -3.58 1.81 -8.16
C PHE A 211 -4.69 1.00 -8.83
N LEU A 212 -4.52 0.59 -10.09
CA LEU A 212 -5.46 -0.31 -10.76
C LEU A 212 -5.58 -1.64 -10.01
N CYS A 213 -4.46 -2.23 -9.60
CA CYS A 213 -4.46 -3.44 -8.78
C CYS A 213 -5.16 -3.23 -7.43
N PHE A 214 -4.99 -2.08 -6.79
CA PHE A 214 -5.70 -1.74 -5.56
C PHE A 214 -7.22 -1.69 -5.76
N THR A 215 -7.67 -0.97 -6.78
CA THR A 215 -9.10 -0.88 -7.10
C THR A 215 -9.68 -2.25 -7.47
N LEU A 216 -8.94 -3.11 -8.17
CA LEU A 216 -9.35 -4.49 -8.42
C LEU A 216 -9.49 -5.31 -7.12
N GLY A 217 -8.56 -5.13 -6.17
CA GLY A 217 -8.66 -5.73 -4.84
C GLY A 217 -9.89 -5.23 -4.08
N PHE A 218 -10.13 -3.93 -4.11
CA PHE A 218 -11.29 -3.32 -3.48
C PHE A 218 -12.60 -3.82 -4.10
N LEU A 219 -12.67 -3.95 -5.43
CA LEU A 219 -13.83 -4.46 -6.17
C LEU A 219 -14.06 -5.97 -5.95
N SER A 220 -13.00 -6.75 -5.75
CA SER A 220 -13.12 -8.19 -5.47
C SER A 220 -13.74 -8.49 -4.12
N LEU A 221 -13.55 -7.60 -3.13
CA LEU A 221 -14.00 -7.79 -1.76
C LEU A 221 -15.54 -7.91 -1.61
N PRO A 222 -16.39 -7.02 -2.16
CA PRO A 222 -17.84 -7.19 -2.10
C PRO A 222 -18.32 -8.48 -2.76
N ALA A 223 -17.67 -8.94 -3.84
CA ALA A 223 -18.01 -10.21 -4.47
C ALA A 223 -17.72 -11.41 -3.55
N ILE A 224 -16.53 -11.44 -2.93
CA ILE A 224 -16.16 -12.49 -1.97
C ILE A 224 -17.08 -12.45 -0.74
N ALA A 225 -17.38 -11.25 -0.24
CA ALA A 225 -18.26 -11.06 0.91
C ALA A 225 -19.72 -11.45 0.61
N TYR A 226 -20.20 -11.22 -0.62
CA TYR A 226 -21.56 -11.61 -1.03
C TYR A 226 -21.71 -13.13 -1.13
N ILE A 227 -20.69 -13.83 -1.67
CA ILE A 227 -20.67 -15.30 -1.72
C ILE A 227 -20.68 -15.90 -0.30
N ASN A 228 -19.99 -15.25 0.65
CA ASN A 228 -19.86 -15.71 2.04
C ASN A 228 -20.83 -15.01 3.01
N ARG A 229 -21.90 -14.38 2.51
CA ARG A 229 -22.80 -13.52 3.30
C ARG A 229 -23.58 -14.25 4.41
N ASP A 230 -23.76 -15.56 4.25
CA ASP A 230 -24.50 -16.45 5.16
C ASP A 230 -23.51 -17.31 6.00
N SER A 231 -22.21 -17.21 5.71
CA SER A 231 -21.12 -17.87 6.42
C SER A 231 -20.58 -16.98 7.55
N SER A 232 -19.66 -17.51 8.35
CA SER A 232 -19.00 -16.71 9.39
C SER A 232 -18.11 -15.62 8.80
N TRP A 233 -18.04 -14.45 9.44
CA TRP A 233 -17.10 -13.37 9.10
C TRP A 233 -15.64 -13.86 9.05
N ARG A 234 -15.32 -14.91 9.80
CA ARG A 234 -14.01 -15.58 9.82
C ARG A 234 -13.63 -16.16 8.47
N THR A 235 -14.61 -16.64 7.69
CA THR A 235 -14.38 -17.18 6.35
C THR A 235 -13.83 -16.11 5.41
N LEU A 236 -14.26 -14.85 5.55
CA LEU A 236 -13.75 -13.75 4.73
C LEU A 236 -12.23 -13.52 4.93
N TYR A 237 -11.74 -13.67 6.16
CA TYR A 237 -10.31 -13.61 6.46
C TYR A 237 -9.55 -14.78 5.83
N LEU A 238 -10.10 -16.00 5.84
CA LEU A 238 -9.48 -17.15 5.19
C LEU A 238 -9.35 -16.95 3.67
N TRP A 239 -10.42 -16.51 3.01
CA TRP A 239 -10.47 -16.31 1.57
C TRP A 239 -9.52 -15.21 1.07
N THR A 240 -9.23 -14.20 1.89
CA THR A 240 -8.30 -13.11 1.54
C THR A 240 -6.86 -13.44 1.94
N SER A 241 -6.65 -14.12 3.07
CA SER A 241 -5.30 -14.39 3.58
C SER A 241 -4.61 -15.56 2.88
N ILE A 242 -5.34 -16.63 2.54
CA ILE A 242 -4.73 -17.81 1.88
C ILE A 242 -4.09 -17.42 0.53
N PRO A 243 -4.77 -16.68 -0.38
CA PRO A 243 -4.15 -16.21 -1.61
C PRO A 243 -2.97 -15.27 -1.37
N THR A 244 -3.03 -14.43 -0.33
CA THR A 244 -1.91 -13.55 0.05
C THR A 244 -0.67 -14.36 0.46
N PHE A 245 -0.86 -15.46 1.18
CA PHE A 245 0.23 -16.35 1.57
C PHE A 245 0.92 -17.01 0.36
N PHE A 246 0.13 -17.52 -0.60
CA PHE A 246 0.68 -18.05 -1.85
C PHE A 246 1.39 -16.96 -2.67
N TYR A 247 0.84 -15.75 -2.69
CA TYR A 247 1.49 -14.60 -3.32
C TYR A 247 2.85 -14.28 -2.67
N CYS A 248 2.98 -14.37 -1.35
CA CYS A 248 4.28 -14.17 -0.69
C CYS A 248 5.33 -15.17 -1.21
N ILE A 249 4.95 -16.43 -1.39
CA ILE A 249 5.83 -17.46 -1.98
C ILE A 249 6.25 -17.05 -3.40
N LEU A 250 5.29 -16.62 -4.23
CA LEU A 250 5.58 -16.16 -5.60
C LEU A 250 6.55 -14.96 -5.61
N VAL A 251 6.34 -13.97 -4.73
CA VAL A 251 7.24 -12.81 -4.62
C VAL A 251 8.64 -13.23 -4.23
N HIS A 252 8.78 -14.16 -3.29
CA HIS A 252 10.09 -14.62 -2.83
C HIS A 252 10.92 -15.21 -3.98
N PHE A 253 10.30 -16.04 -4.84
CA PHE A 253 11.00 -16.74 -5.91
C PHE A 253 11.14 -15.94 -7.21
N LEU A 254 10.10 -15.20 -7.62
CA LEU A 254 10.04 -14.58 -8.96
C LEU A 254 10.51 -13.13 -9.00
N VAL A 255 10.37 -12.38 -7.90
CA VAL A 255 10.72 -10.95 -7.88
C VAL A 255 12.23 -10.79 -7.66
N ARG A 256 12.84 -9.85 -8.40
CA ARG A 256 14.24 -9.45 -8.20
C ARG A 256 14.33 -8.18 -7.36
N GLU A 257 15.43 -8.03 -6.65
CA GLU A 257 15.69 -6.83 -5.84
C GLU A 257 16.04 -5.63 -6.73
N SER A 258 15.93 -4.43 -6.18
CA SER A 258 16.31 -3.19 -6.87
C SER A 258 17.81 -3.16 -7.21
N PRO A 259 18.19 -2.95 -8.49
CA PRO A 259 19.58 -2.76 -8.89
C PRO A 259 20.25 -1.57 -8.17
N ARG A 260 19.49 -0.50 -7.96
CA ARG A 260 19.98 0.71 -7.28
C ARG A 260 20.33 0.40 -5.83
N TRP A 261 19.46 -0.31 -5.12
CA TRP A 261 19.74 -0.70 -3.73
C TRP A 261 20.98 -1.59 -3.63
N LEU A 262 21.10 -2.57 -4.53
CA LEU A 262 22.26 -3.47 -4.58
C LEU A 262 23.58 -2.70 -4.81
N LEU A 263 23.58 -1.72 -5.70
CA LEU A 263 24.75 -0.88 -5.97
C LEU A 263 25.13 -0.02 -4.75
N VAL A 264 24.16 0.62 -4.11
CA VAL A 264 24.40 1.42 -2.89
C VAL A 264 24.93 0.55 -1.74
N ARG A 265 24.50 -0.72 -1.66
CA ARG A 265 25.00 -1.68 -0.65
C ARG A 265 26.33 -2.36 -1.04
N GLY A 266 26.94 -1.97 -2.16
CA GLY A 266 28.20 -2.55 -2.63
C GLY A 266 28.09 -3.97 -3.22
N ARG A 267 26.88 -4.50 -3.39
CA ARG A 267 26.63 -5.83 -3.99
C ARG A 267 26.61 -5.74 -5.51
N LYS A 268 27.77 -5.40 -6.10
CA LYS A 268 27.90 -5.09 -7.53
C LYS A 268 27.55 -6.29 -8.44
N ASP A 269 28.01 -7.49 -8.11
CA ASP A 269 27.80 -8.68 -8.95
C ASP A 269 26.31 -9.03 -9.09
N GLU A 270 25.56 -8.90 -7.99
CA GLU A 270 24.11 -9.10 -7.99
C GLU A 270 23.38 -7.99 -8.74
N ALA A 271 23.82 -6.74 -8.61
CA ALA A 271 23.24 -5.65 -9.39
C ALA A 271 23.42 -5.88 -10.89
N VAL A 272 24.62 -6.31 -11.30
CA VAL A 272 24.93 -6.64 -12.71
C VAL A 272 24.09 -7.81 -13.19
N SER A 273 23.89 -8.86 -12.38
CA SER A 273 23.07 -10.00 -12.77
C SER A 273 21.59 -9.62 -12.94
N VAL A 274 21.05 -8.77 -12.06
CA VAL A 274 19.68 -8.25 -12.18
C VAL A 274 19.53 -7.37 -13.42
N ILE A 275 20.47 -6.43 -13.67
CA ILE A 275 20.41 -5.58 -14.86
C ILE A 275 20.54 -6.41 -16.14
N THR A 276 21.47 -7.37 -16.18
CA THR A 276 21.70 -8.26 -17.33
C THR A 276 20.47 -9.09 -17.66
N SER A 277 19.75 -9.54 -16.63
CA SER A 277 18.56 -10.37 -16.80
C SER A 277 17.29 -9.57 -17.10
N ILE A 278 17.38 -8.24 -17.09
CA ILE A 278 16.30 -7.30 -17.37
C ILE A 278 16.55 -6.56 -18.71
N ALA A 279 17.80 -6.27 -19.04
CA ALA A 279 18.19 -5.60 -20.26
C ALA A 279 17.97 -6.52 -21.48
N ALA A 280 17.30 -5.99 -22.51
CA ALA A 280 17.07 -6.72 -23.77
C ALA A 280 18.35 -6.85 -24.64
N THR A 281 19.40 -6.07 -24.36
CA THR A 281 20.58 -5.93 -25.23
C THR A 281 21.83 -6.59 -24.62
N LYS A 282 22.53 -7.41 -25.42
CA LYS A 282 23.68 -8.26 -25.04
C LYS A 282 24.84 -7.54 -24.29
N ASN A 283 24.93 -7.84 -23.00
CA ASN A 283 26.07 -8.21 -22.11
C ASN A 283 27.45 -7.53 -22.10
N ASN A 284 27.97 -6.91 -23.17
CA ASN A 284 29.42 -6.58 -23.19
C ASN A 284 29.75 -5.13 -22.82
N LEU A 285 28.86 -4.18 -23.10
CA LEU A 285 29.06 -2.75 -22.75
C LEU A 285 28.60 -2.43 -21.32
N ILE A 286 27.50 -3.06 -20.88
CA ILE A 286 26.90 -2.85 -19.55
C ILE A 286 27.88 -3.27 -18.45
N THR A 287 28.47 -4.47 -18.57
CA THR A 287 29.43 -5.01 -17.60
C THR A 287 30.68 -4.12 -17.49
N LYS A 288 31.17 -3.57 -18.61
CA LYS A 288 32.35 -2.68 -18.65
C LYS A 288 32.07 -1.29 -18.06
N ASN A 289 30.91 -0.71 -18.35
CA ASN A 289 30.53 0.61 -17.82
C ASN A 289 30.20 0.56 -16.32
N LEU A 290 29.57 -0.51 -15.82
CA LEU A 290 29.27 -0.65 -14.39
C LEU A 290 30.49 -1.03 -13.54
N SER A 291 31.43 -1.81 -14.07
CA SER A 291 32.65 -2.19 -13.34
C SER A 291 33.63 -1.03 -13.17
N GLY A 292 33.62 -0.04 -14.07
CA GLY A 292 34.41 1.19 -13.97
C GLY A 292 33.80 2.31 -13.09
N LEU A 293 32.56 2.13 -12.60
CA LEU A 293 31.91 3.09 -11.71
C LEU A 293 32.45 2.91 -10.27
N GLU A 294 33.36 3.81 -9.88
CA GLU A 294 33.56 4.17 -8.48
C GLU A 294 32.27 4.82 -7.98
N ILE A 295 31.54 4.08 -7.16
CA ILE A 295 30.33 4.58 -6.52
C ILE A 295 30.81 5.58 -5.47
N GLU A 296 30.63 6.87 -5.73
CA GLU A 296 30.66 7.89 -4.69
C GLU A 296 29.63 7.43 -3.66
N GLN A 297 30.10 6.93 -2.51
CA GLN A 297 29.23 6.53 -1.42
C GLN A 297 28.49 7.79 -0.99
N GLU A 298 27.21 7.93 -1.38
CA GLU A 298 26.33 8.84 -0.65
C GLU A 298 26.47 8.46 0.82
N PRO A 299 26.77 9.41 1.71
CA PRO A 299 26.99 9.08 3.11
C PRO A 299 25.77 8.33 3.61
N LEU A 300 25.96 7.06 3.97
CA LEU A 300 24.98 6.32 4.71
C LEU A 300 24.72 7.16 5.97
N TYR A 301 23.55 7.79 6.06
CA TYR A 301 23.20 8.55 7.24
C TYR A 301 23.04 7.54 8.37
N ASP A 302 24.12 7.32 9.12
CA ASP A 302 24.18 6.38 10.23
C ASP A 302 23.19 6.72 11.35
N ASP A 303 22.63 7.93 11.34
CA ASP A 303 21.69 8.39 12.35
C ASP A 303 20.39 8.90 11.71
N ILE A 304 19.30 8.17 11.95
CA ILE A 304 17.91 8.54 11.61
C ILE A 304 17.61 9.95 12.12
N TYR A 305 18.17 10.33 13.27
CA TYR A 305 18.01 11.66 13.85
C TYR A 305 18.61 12.76 12.97
N SER A 306 19.73 12.50 12.29
CA SER A 306 20.37 13.43 11.37
C SER A 306 19.55 13.62 10.08
N ALA A 307 19.00 12.54 9.52
CA ALA A 307 18.11 12.61 8.35
C ALA A 307 16.82 13.39 8.65
N ILE A 308 16.15 13.09 9.77
CA ILE A 308 14.96 13.80 10.25
C ILE A 308 15.28 15.28 10.49
N LYS A 309 16.39 15.59 11.18
CA LYS A 309 16.83 16.96 11.45
C LYS A 309 17.08 17.76 10.18
N ILE A 310 17.65 17.15 9.14
CA ILE A 310 17.90 17.82 7.85
C ILE A 310 16.61 18.06 7.08
N LEU A 311 15.67 17.09 7.09
CA LEU A 311 14.34 17.23 6.48
C LEU A 311 13.53 18.35 7.16
N LEU A 312 13.52 18.37 8.49
CA LEU A 312 12.89 19.42 9.29
C LEU A 312 13.57 20.79 9.12
N LYS A 313 14.88 20.87 8.87
CA LYS A 313 15.57 22.17 8.81
C LYS A 313 15.49 22.83 7.42
N LYS A 314 15.53 22.06 6.33
CA LYS A 314 15.60 22.62 4.96
C LYS A 314 14.25 22.80 4.26
N LYS A 315 13.22 22.02 4.59
CA LYS A 315 11.94 22.02 3.84
C LYS A 315 10.68 21.82 4.71
N LEU A 316 10.69 22.20 5.99
CA LEU A 316 9.57 21.97 6.92
C LEU A 316 8.22 22.43 6.40
N ARG A 317 8.14 23.65 5.89
CA ARG A 317 6.89 24.25 5.40
C ARG A 317 6.28 23.47 4.22
N ARG A 318 7.13 22.93 3.35
CA ARG A 318 6.68 22.12 2.21
C ARG A 318 6.29 20.71 2.67
N LEU A 319 7.06 20.13 3.58
CA LEU A 319 6.78 18.80 4.14
C LEU A 319 5.47 18.81 4.94
N SER A 320 5.27 19.81 5.80
CA SER A 320 4.04 19.96 6.58
C SER A 320 2.82 20.19 5.69
N ALA A 321 2.94 21.01 4.63
CA ALA A 321 1.86 21.19 3.66
C ALA A 321 1.49 19.87 2.97
N VAL A 322 2.47 19.07 2.54
CA VAL A 322 2.23 17.75 1.93
C VAL A 322 1.62 16.77 2.94
N MET A 323 2.06 16.78 4.20
CA MET A 323 1.50 15.96 5.26
C MET A 323 0.03 16.31 5.55
N VAL A 324 -0.32 17.60 5.61
CA VAL A 324 -1.71 18.05 5.84
C VAL A 324 -2.62 17.68 4.68
N ILE A 325 -2.17 17.91 3.43
CA ILE A 325 -2.94 17.54 2.23
C ILE A 325 -3.11 16.01 2.16
N GLY A 326 -2.03 15.26 2.41
CA GLY A 326 -2.06 13.80 2.42
C GLY A 326 -2.95 13.23 3.53
N PHE A 327 -2.92 13.84 4.71
CA PHE A 327 -3.81 13.46 5.82
C PHE A 327 -5.27 13.71 5.47
N GLY A 328 -5.61 14.88 4.93
CA GLY A 328 -6.98 15.19 4.50
C GLY A 328 -7.47 14.26 3.40
N SER A 329 -6.63 13.99 2.39
CA SER A 329 -6.95 13.05 1.32
C SER A 329 -7.15 11.62 1.84
N GLY A 330 -6.27 11.14 2.72
CA GLY A 330 -6.41 9.82 3.34
C GLY A 330 -7.65 9.71 4.22
N PHE A 331 -7.97 10.75 4.99
CA PHE A 331 -9.16 10.78 5.85
C PHE A 331 -10.43 10.65 5.03
N VAL A 332 -10.56 11.40 3.92
CA VAL A 332 -11.72 11.31 3.03
C VAL A 332 -11.75 9.95 2.31
N TYR A 333 -10.61 9.52 1.75
CA TYR A 333 -10.52 8.30 0.95
C TYR A 333 -10.86 7.04 1.76
N TYR A 334 -10.28 6.88 2.96
CA TYR A 334 -10.56 5.72 3.80
C TYR A 334 -11.83 5.88 4.63
N GLY A 335 -12.20 7.11 5.00
CA GLY A 335 -13.40 7.39 5.78
C GLY A 335 -14.70 7.16 5.02
N MET A 336 -14.73 7.45 3.72
CA MET A 336 -15.94 7.28 2.90
C MET A 336 -16.39 5.80 2.84
N PRO A 337 -15.55 4.81 2.45
CA PRO A 337 -15.92 3.40 2.46
C PRO A 337 -16.32 2.86 3.84
N LEU A 338 -15.62 3.29 4.90
CA LEU A 338 -15.92 2.88 6.28
C LEU A 338 -17.25 3.44 6.78
N GLY A 339 -17.69 4.57 6.26
CA GLY A 339 -19.00 5.17 6.57
C GLY A 339 -20.18 4.57 5.81
N LEU A 340 -19.94 3.78 4.74
CA LEU A 340 -21.00 3.20 3.91
C LEU A 340 -21.87 2.18 4.67
N SER A 341 -21.40 1.62 5.78
CA SER A 341 -22.18 0.74 6.65
C SER A 341 -23.34 1.44 7.34
N ASN A 342 -23.33 2.78 7.45
CA ASN A 342 -24.37 3.56 8.09
C ASN A 342 -25.48 4.04 7.13
N LEU A 343 -25.40 3.65 5.85
CA LEU A 343 -26.41 4.02 4.84
C LEU A 343 -27.44 2.91 4.72
N ASP A 344 -28.73 3.26 4.64
CA ASP A 344 -29.86 2.33 4.45
C ASP A 344 -29.89 1.63 3.07
N PHE A 345 -28.81 1.73 2.28
CA PHE A 345 -28.70 1.06 0.98
C PHE A 345 -28.03 -0.30 1.11
N ASN A 346 -28.19 -1.16 0.09
CA ASN A 346 -27.48 -2.44 0.06
C ASN A 346 -25.95 -2.23 0.10
N LEU A 347 -25.34 -2.58 1.24
CA LEU A 347 -23.91 -2.42 1.51
C LEU A 347 -23.02 -2.93 0.37
N TYR A 348 -23.32 -4.11 -0.16
CA TYR A 348 -22.51 -4.74 -1.21
C TYR A 348 -22.50 -3.90 -2.48
N LEU A 349 -23.67 -3.43 -2.93
CA LEU A 349 -23.78 -2.59 -4.11
C LEU A 349 -23.14 -1.21 -3.89
N SER A 350 -23.32 -0.60 -2.71
CA SER A 350 -22.67 0.66 -2.36
C SER A 350 -21.15 0.59 -2.48
N VAL A 351 -20.55 -0.45 -1.88
CA VAL A 351 -19.10 -0.65 -1.94
C VAL A 351 -18.65 -0.97 -3.36
N THR A 352 -19.41 -1.77 -4.12
CA THR A 352 -19.13 -2.05 -5.54
C THR A 352 -19.14 -0.78 -6.39
N PHE A 353 -20.14 0.09 -6.25
CA PHE A 353 -20.20 1.34 -7.02
C PHE A 353 -19.08 2.30 -6.62
N ASN A 354 -18.74 2.36 -5.33
CA ASN A 354 -17.62 3.16 -4.85
C ASN A 354 -16.30 2.68 -5.49
N ALA A 355 -16.00 1.38 -5.42
CA ALA A 355 -14.82 0.81 -6.06
C ALA A 355 -14.83 0.98 -7.59
N LEU A 356 -16.00 0.81 -8.22
CA LEU A 356 -16.15 0.98 -9.67
C LEU A 356 -15.91 2.42 -10.11
N SER A 357 -16.25 3.41 -9.27
CA SER A 357 -16.01 4.84 -9.57
C SER A 357 -14.53 5.19 -9.71
N GLU A 358 -13.64 4.43 -9.06
CA GLU A 358 -12.19 4.63 -9.14
C GLU A 358 -11.56 4.10 -10.44
N LEU A 359 -12.18 3.10 -11.08
CA LEU A 359 -11.64 2.47 -12.29
C LEU A 359 -11.53 3.44 -13.48
N PRO A 360 -12.58 4.20 -13.85
CA PRO A 360 -12.48 5.20 -14.91
C PRO A 360 -11.40 6.24 -14.63
N ALA A 361 -11.30 6.72 -13.38
CA ALA A 361 -10.30 7.72 -12.98
C ALA A 361 -8.88 7.19 -13.14
N SER A 362 -8.64 5.93 -12.75
CA SER A 362 -7.34 5.28 -12.90
C SER A 362 -6.99 4.98 -14.35
N LEU A 363 -7.96 4.58 -15.17
CA LEU A 363 -7.76 4.36 -16.61
C LEU A 363 -7.42 5.67 -17.34
N VAL A 364 -8.15 6.75 -17.06
CA VAL A 364 -7.84 8.08 -17.60
C VAL A 364 -6.44 8.50 -17.16
N THR A 365 -6.10 8.34 -15.89
CA THR A 365 -4.76 8.67 -15.38
C THR A 365 -3.68 7.85 -16.10
N PHE A 366 -3.90 6.56 -16.35
CA PHE A 366 -2.96 5.68 -17.03
C PHE A 366 -2.57 6.20 -18.42
N PHE A 367 -3.53 6.66 -19.21
CA PHE A 367 -3.28 7.18 -20.57
C PHE A 367 -2.73 8.61 -20.60
N PHE A 368 -3.05 9.43 -19.59
CA PHE A 368 -2.76 10.86 -19.61
C PHE A 368 -1.59 11.29 -18.71
N ILE A 369 -1.06 10.42 -17.86
CA ILE A 369 0.02 10.75 -16.90
C ILE A 369 1.31 11.26 -17.58
N ASP A 370 1.60 10.79 -18.79
CA ASP A 370 2.77 11.22 -19.57
C ASP A 370 2.53 12.53 -20.34
N LYS A 371 1.28 12.90 -20.58
CA LYS A 371 0.91 14.09 -21.36
C LYS A 371 0.75 15.35 -20.51
N PHE A 372 0.39 15.20 -19.23
CA PHE A 372 0.21 16.33 -18.32
C PHE A 372 1.42 16.54 -17.42
N ASN A 373 1.88 17.79 -17.31
CA ASN A 373 2.87 18.16 -16.30
C ASN A 373 2.35 17.79 -14.90
N ARG A 374 3.23 17.22 -14.04
CA ARG A 374 2.91 16.74 -12.66
C ARG A 374 2.07 17.71 -11.80
N LYS A 375 2.13 19.02 -12.05
CA LYS A 375 1.35 20.05 -11.35
C LYS A 375 -0.13 20.10 -11.76
N CYS A 376 -0.46 19.81 -13.03
CA CYS A 376 -1.83 19.81 -13.53
C CYS A 376 -2.58 18.52 -13.14
N SER A 377 -1.88 17.38 -13.09
CA SER A 377 -2.49 16.11 -12.70
C SER A 377 -3.01 16.10 -11.26
N CYS A 378 -2.29 16.72 -10.30
CA CYS A 378 -2.81 16.87 -8.94
C CYS A 378 -4.09 17.71 -8.87
N TRP A 379 -4.24 18.71 -9.74
CA TRP A 379 -5.47 19.51 -9.81
C TRP A 379 -6.65 18.70 -10.32
N PHE A 380 -6.41 17.80 -11.28
CA PHE A 380 -7.46 16.99 -11.91
C PHE A 380 -7.93 15.82 -11.05
N SER A 381 -7.08 15.25 -10.19
CA SER A 381 -7.47 14.16 -9.27
C SER A 381 -8.11 14.61 -7.95
N THR A 382 -8.15 15.91 -7.68
CA THR A 382 -8.78 16.47 -6.45
C THR A 382 -10.19 16.99 -6.72
N VAL A 383 -10.68 16.86 -7.95
CA VAL A 383 -12.05 17.16 -8.39
C VAL A 383 -12.68 15.85 -8.83
#